data_AF-A0A2W1F5J9-F1
#
_entry.id   AF-A0A2W1F5J9-F1
#
_cell.length_a   1.000
_cell.length_b   1.000
_cell.length_c   1.000
_cell.angle_alpha   90.00
_cell.angle_beta   90.00
_cell.angle_gamma   90.00
#
_symmetry.space_group_name_H-M   'P 1'
#
loop_
_entity.id
_entity.type
_entity.pdbx_description
1 polymer ?
#
loop_
_entity_poly.entity_id
_entity_poly.type
_entity_poly.pdbx_seq_one_letter_code
_entity_poly.pdbx_strand_id
1 'polypeptide(L)'
;MSTLAAQKATTQAVIDAYNAWDIEKILAVRAPDCTTRVLPASMGRPNMSNSEYRERMNQVMSCFRKFTLTIHEEVHDADAHKCMMHLSSTSETDIGPYTNEYALILHLTDDGKQVIKFLEFVDSAYSTKFFAALAEAGLGK
;
A
#
# COMPACT_ATOMS: atom_id res chain seq x y z
N MET A 1 21.17 -8.31 10.32
CA MET A 1 20.07 -8.92 11.08
C MET A 1 19.12 -7.82 11.50
N SER A 2 17.88 -7.91 11.03
CA SER A 2 16.80 -6.97 11.30
C SER A 2 16.48 -7.03 12.78
N THR A 3 16.36 -5.87 13.42
CA THR A 3 15.82 -5.80 14.78
C THR A 3 14.34 -5.48 14.71
N LEU A 4 13.57 -5.91 15.72
CA LEU A 4 12.16 -5.51 15.85
C LEU A 4 12.00 -3.98 15.80
N ALA A 5 12.94 -3.24 16.37
CA ALA A 5 12.94 -1.79 16.34
C ALA A 5 13.13 -1.23 14.91
N ALA A 6 14.03 -1.81 14.11
CA ALA A 6 14.22 -1.41 12.72
C ALA A 6 12.95 -1.66 11.89
N GLN A 7 12.33 -2.83 12.04
CA GLN A 7 11.08 -3.12 11.33
C GLN A 7 9.98 -2.14 11.68
N LYS A 8 9.73 -1.90 12.98
CA LYS A 8 8.73 -0.92 13.43
C LYS A 8 8.99 0.49 12.89
N ALA A 9 10.26 0.91 12.84
CA ALA A 9 10.61 2.20 12.27
C ALA A 9 10.28 2.26 10.76
N THR A 10 10.61 1.21 10.01
CA THR A 10 10.32 1.15 8.57
C THR A 10 8.83 0.99 8.27
N THR A 11 8.08 0.19 9.04
CA THR A 11 6.62 0.09 8.85
C THR A 11 5.90 1.38 9.21
N GLN A 12 6.32 2.08 10.27
CA GLN A 12 5.82 3.42 10.56
C GLN A 12 6.13 4.40 9.41
N ALA A 13 7.34 4.37 8.86
CA ALA A 13 7.71 5.22 7.72
C ALA A 13 6.87 4.93 6.47
N VAL A 14 6.47 3.67 6.25
CA VAL A 14 5.51 3.29 5.20
C VAL A 14 4.17 3.98 5.43
N ILE A 15 3.61 3.89 6.64
CA ILE A 15 2.33 4.49 7.00
C ILE A 15 2.38 6.01 6.86
N ASP A 16 3.44 6.64 7.36
CA ASP A 16 3.65 8.09 7.27
C ASP A 16 3.75 8.55 5.80
N ALA A 17 4.43 7.79 4.95
CA ALA A 17 4.53 8.10 3.52
C ALA A 17 3.17 8.04 2.80
N TYR A 18 2.35 7.04 3.10
CA TYR A 18 0.99 6.95 2.55
C TYR A 18 0.06 8.03 3.13
N ASN A 19 0.17 8.36 4.42
CA ASN A 19 -0.61 9.44 5.04
C ASN A 19 -0.19 10.83 4.53
N ALA A 20 1.08 11.01 4.15
CA ALA A 20 1.54 12.19 3.42
C ALA A 20 1.04 12.22 1.97
N TRP A 21 0.58 11.07 1.45
CA TRP A 21 0.11 10.86 0.09
C TRP A 21 1.11 11.38 -0.96
N ASP A 22 2.38 10.98 -0.80
CA ASP A 22 3.53 11.47 -1.57
C ASP A 22 4.30 10.30 -2.20
N ILE A 23 4.33 10.25 -3.53
CA ILE A 23 4.93 9.13 -4.27
C ILE A 23 6.43 8.99 -4.03
N GLU A 24 7.16 10.09 -3.83
CA GLU A 24 8.60 10.03 -3.56
C GLU A 24 8.86 9.42 -2.18
N LYS A 25 8.07 9.80 -1.18
CA LYS A 25 8.15 9.20 0.16
C LYS A 25 7.76 7.72 0.14
N ILE A 26 6.71 7.37 -0.60
CA ILE A 26 6.24 5.98 -0.72
C ILE A 26 7.30 5.10 -1.38
N LEU A 27 8.06 5.62 -2.35
CA LEU A 27 9.12 4.87 -3.01
C LEU A 27 10.43 4.87 -2.20
N ALA A 28 10.71 5.89 -1.39
CA ALA A 28 11.94 5.99 -0.59
C ALA A 28 12.07 4.86 0.46
N VAL A 29 10.95 4.35 0.99
CA VAL A 29 10.96 3.24 1.95
C VAL A 29 11.15 1.86 1.32
N ARG A 30 11.17 1.79 -0.01
CA ARG A 30 11.27 0.54 -0.78
C ARG A 30 12.71 0.24 -1.16
N ALA A 31 13.07 -1.04 -1.14
CA ALA A 31 14.31 -1.51 -1.76
C ALA A 31 14.24 -1.33 -3.30
N PRO A 32 15.37 -1.22 -4.01
CA PRO A 32 15.38 -1.00 -5.45
C PRO A 32 14.60 -2.05 -6.26
N ASP A 33 14.65 -3.31 -5.83
CA ASP A 33 13.98 -4.48 -6.43
C ASP A 33 12.63 -4.80 -5.80
N CYS A 34 12.06 -3.87 -5.02
CA CYS A 34 10.79 -4.07 -4.36
C CYS A 34 9.66 -4.35 -5.35
N THR A 35 8.75 -5.23 -4.94
CA THR A 35 7.57 -5.60 -5.71
C THR A 35 6.28 -5.35 -4.95
N THR A 36 5.22 -4.96 -5.65
CA THR A 36 3.86 -4.87 -5.12
C THR A 36 2.97 -5.89 -5.81
N ARG A 37 2.15 -6.60 -5.04
CA ARG A 37 1.05 -7.41 -5.58
C ARG A 37 -0.24 -7.15 -4.82
N VAL A 38 -1.29 -6.80 -5.57
CA VAL A 38 -2.65 -6.70 -5.04
C VAL A 38 -3.28 -8.11 -4.99
N LEU A 39 -3.86 -8.43 -3.85
CA LEU A 39 -4.57 -9.67 -3.52
C LEU A 39 -6.04 -9.32 -3.18
N PRO A 40 -6.98 -10.28 -3.25
CA PRO A 40 -6.81 -11.71 -3.54
C PRO A 40 -6.41 -12.00 -4.99
N ALA A 41 -5.83 -13.18 -5.23
CA ALA A 41 -5.39 -13.63 -6.55
C ALA A 41 -6.52 -13.66 -7.59
N SER A 42 -7.78 -13.83 -7.15
CA SER A 42 -8.98 -13.77 -7.99
C SER A 42 -9.19 -12.42 -8.68
N MET A 43 -8.57 -11.33 -8.20
CA MET A 43 -8.62 -10.03 -8.87
C MET A 43 -7.73 -9.96 -10.12
N GLY A 44 -6.89 -10.97 -10.38
CA GLY A 44 -6.06 -11.05 -11.59
C GLY A 44 -5.03 -9.92 -11.73
N ARG A 45 -4.65 -9.25 -10.64
CA ARG A 45 -3.72 -8.12 -10.66
C ARG A 45 -2.28 -8.62 -10.85
N PRO A 46 -1.49 -7.99 -11.74
CA PRO A 46 -0.10 -8.38 -11.94
C PRO A 46 0.75 -8.02 -10.72
N ASN A 47 1.92 -8.64 -10.64
CA ASN A 47 2.98 -8.17 -9.77
C ASN A 47 3.65 -6.95 -10.44
N MET A 48 3.84 -5.88 -9.69
CA MET A 48 4.43 -4.63 -10.17
C MET A 48 5.80 -4.40 -9.55
N SER A 49 6.77 -4.00 -10.35
CA SER A 49 8.01 -3.35 -9.92
C SER A 49 7.75 -1.95 -9.36
N ASN A 50 8.77 -1.31 -8.79
CA ASN A 50 8.69 0.08 -8.35
C ASN A 50 8.32 1.07 -9.48
N SER A 51 8.81 0.85 -10.72
CA SER A 51 8.49 1.71 -11.86
C SER A 51 7.03 1.55 -12.28
N GLU A 52 6.54 0.31 -12.42
CA GLU A 52 5.14 0.04 -12.76
C GLU A 52 4.19 0.53 -11.65
N TYR A 53 4.59 0.38 -10.38
CA TYR A 53 3.83 0.92 -9.25
C TYR A 53 3.76 2.45 -9.28
N ARG A 54 4.87 3.14 -9.60
CA ARG A 54 4.90 4.60 -9.78
C ARG A 54 3.95 5.04 -10.89
N GLU A 55 4.01 4.39 -12.05
CA GLU A 55 3.11 4.67 -13.17
C GLU A 55 1.64 4.52 -12.76
N ARG A 56 1.32 3.40 -12.11
CA ARG A 56 -0.03 3.15 -11.57
C ARG A 56 -0.49 4.22 -10.59
N MET A 57 0.39 4.67 -9.69
CA MET A 57 0.09 5.71 -8.71
C MET A 57 -0.09 7.08 -9.37
N ASN A 58 0.73 7.44 -10.34
CA ASN A 58 0.59 8.69 -11.10
C ASN A 58 -0.78 8.83 -11.77
N GLN A 59 -1.39 7.72 -12.20
CA GLN A 59 -2.73 7.71 -12.80
C GLN A 59 -3.85 8.01 -11.80
N VAL A 60 -3.71 7.59 -10.53
CA VAL A 60 -4.84 7.65 -9.57
C VAL A 60 -4.63 8.54 -8.37
N MET A 61 -3.41 8.87 -7.96
CA MET A 61 -3.18 9.63 -6.74
C MET A 61 -3.94 10.96 -6.72
N SER A 62 -4.07 11.62 -7.89
CA SER A 62 -4.81 12.88 -8.04
C SER A 62 -6.33 12.74 -7.81
N CYS A 63 -6.87 11.53 -7.93
CA CYS A 63 -8.28 11.24 -7.67
C CYS A 63 -8.62 11.22 -6.17
N PHE A 64 -7.60 11.14 -5.32
CA PHE A 64 -7.73 10.99 -3.87
C PHE A 64 -7.15 12.22 -3.16
N ARG A 65 -7.88 12.72 -2.16
CA ARG A 65 -7.45 13.81 -1.29
C ARG A 65 -7.60 13.40 0.17
N LYS A 66 -6.74 13.92 1.03
CA LYS A 66 -6.73 13.58 2.47
C LYS A 66 -6.74 12.07 2.70
N PHE A 67 -5.92 11.34 1.95
CA PHE A 67 -5.79 9.90 2.14
C PHE A 67 -5.22 9.63 3.53
N THR A 68 -5.82 8.69 4.26
CA THR A 68 -5.40 8.34 5.62
C THR A 68 -5.54 6.86 5.83
N LEU A 69 -4.48 6.23 6.34
CA LEU A 69 -4.44 4.87 6.84
C LEU A 69 -4.69 4.87 8.34
N THR A 70 -5.53 3.94 8.79
CA THR A 70 -5.74 3.63 10.20
C THR A 70 -5.35 2.18 10.45
N ILE A 71 -4.38 1.96 11.33
CA ILE A 71 -3.95 0.62 11.74
C ILE A 71 -4.93 0.10 12.80
N HIS A 72 -5.43 -1.11 12.61
CA HIS A 72 -6.29 -1.81 13.56
C HIS A 72 -5.50 -2.85 14.34
N GLU A 73 -4.67 -3.63 13.65
CA GLU A 73 -3.76 -4.60 14.24
C GLU A 73 -2.43 -4.59 13.47
N GLU A 74 -1.33 -4.84 14.18
CA GLU A 74 0.00 -4.94 13.59
C GLU A 74 0.80 -6.04 14.30
N VAL A 75 1.40 -6.94 13.52
CA VAL A 75 2.24 -8.04 14.01
C VAL A 75 3.57 -8.05 13.27
N HIS A 76 4.66 -8.21 14.01
CA HIS A 76 6.02 -8.25 13.49
C HIS A 76 6.65 -9.62 13.74
N ASP A 77 7.33 -10.14 12.73
CA ASP A 77 8.24 -11.28 12.81
C ASP A 77 9.64 -10.79 12.41
N ALA A 78 10.43 -10.46 13.43
CA ALA A 78 11.77 -9.92 13.27
C ALA A 78 12.71 -10.91 12.58
N ASP A 79 12.60 -12.19 12.95
CA ASP A 79 13.45 -13.27 12.45
C ASP A 79 13.11 -13.61 10.99
N ALA A 80 11.82 -13.61 10.63
CA ALA A 80 11.39 -13.86 9.25
C ALA A 80 11.40 -12.61 8.35
N HIS A 81 11.80 -11.46 8.89
CA HIS A 81 11.84 -10.17 8.18
C HIS A 81 10.48 -9.75 7.61
N LYS A 82 9.40 -9.90 8.40
CA LYS A 82 8.02 -9.64 7.95
C LYS A 82 7.21 -8.83 8.95
N CYS A 83 6.27 -8.04 8.43
CA CYS A 83 5.21 -7.43 9.20
C CYS A 83 3.87 -7.66 8.50
N MET A 84 2.81 -7.83 9.27
CA MET A 84 1.43 -7.85 8.78
C MET A 84 0.61 -6.80 9.53
N MET A 85 -0.13 -5.99 8.79
CA MET A 85 -1.04 -4.99 9.33
C MET A 85 -2.45 -5.22 8.81
N HIS A 86 -3.43 -5.25 9.71
CA HIS A 86 -4.83 -5.01 9.38
C HIS A 86 -5.08 -3.51 9.47
N LEU A 87 -5.56 -2.92 8.38
CA LEU A 87 -5.73 -1.47 8.29
C LEU A 87 -6.92 -1.11 7.42
N SER A 88 -7.45 0.09 7.63
CA SER A 88 -8.41 0.73 6.74
C SER A 88 -7.81 1.99 6.12
N SER A 89 -8.34 2.40 4.97
CA SER A 89 -8.00 3.67 4.37
C SER A 89 -9.25 4.50 4.08
N THR A 90 -9.12 5.81 4.24
CA THR A 90 -10.17 6.78 3.89
C THR A 90 -9.62 7.88 3.01
N SER A 91 -10.44 8.41 2.10
CA SER A 91 -10.08 9.57 1.29
C SER A 91 -11.31 10.28 0.70
N GLU A 92 -11.16 11.56 0.38
CA GLU A 92 -12.14 12.32 -0.40
C GLU A 92 -11.85 12.16 -1.89
N THR A 93 -12.88 11.85 -2.69
CA THR A 93 -12.79 11.78 -4.17
C THR A 93 -13.96 12.51 -4.83
N ASP A 94 -13.89 12.74 -6.13
CA ASP A 94 -14.94 13.44 -6.88
C ASP A 94 -16.22 12.59 -7.06
N ILE A 95 -16.12 11.28 -6.82
CA ILE A 95 -17.26 10.34 -6.86
C ILE A 95 -17.78 9.98 -5.45
N GLY A 96 -17.34 10.72 -4.43
CA GLY A 96 -17.70 10.50 -3.02
C GLY A 96 -16.55 9.98 -2.16
N PRO A 97 -16.82 9.61 -0.89
CA PRO A 97 -15.79 9.11 0.01
C PRO A 97 -15.30 7.73 -0.41
N TYR A 98 -13.98 7.55 -0.37
CA TYR A 98 -13.30 6.27 -0.45
C TYR A 98 -13.08 5.71 0.95
N THR A 99 -13.45 4.44 1.17
CA THR A 99 -13.33 3.73 2.45
C THR A 99 -13.05 2.26 2.18
N ASN A 100 -11.79 1.83 2.27
CA ASN A 100 -11.41 0.45 1.95
C ASN A 100 -10.69 -0.21 3.14
N GLU A 101 -10.64 -1.53 3.14
CA GLU A 101 -10.03 -2.35 4.20
C GLU A 101 -8.98 -3.29 3.61
N TYR A 102 -7.93 -3.55 4.37
CA TYR A 102 -6.74 -4.23 3.90
C TYR A 102 -6.12 -5.12 4.98
N ALA A 103 -5.53 -6.23 4.54
CA ALA A 103 -4.38 -6.81 5.19
C ALA A 103 -3.12 -6.54 4.35
N LEU A 104 -2.20 -5.73 4.88
CA LEU A 104 -0.93 -5.44 4.26
C LEU A 104 0.16 -6.34 4.83
N ILE A 105 0.79 -7.16 3.99
CA ILE A 105 1.92 -8.01 4.38
C ILE A 105 3.19 -7.46 3.74
N LEU A 106 4.11 -7.02 4.58
CA LEU A 106 5.39 -6.45 4.19
C LEU A 106 6.50 -7.45 4.42
N HIS A 107 7.37 -7.61 3.43
CA HIS A 107 8.66 -8.28 3.60
C HIS A 107 9.75 -7.22 3.57
N LEU A 108 10.64 -7.25 4.55
CA LEU A 108 11.72 -6.29 4.73
C LEU A 108 13.07 -6.87 4.33
N THR A 109 14.05 -6.00 4.13
CA THR A 109 15.47 -6.37 3.98
C THR A 109 16.01 -7.03 5.25
N ASP A 110 17.14 -7.74 5.13
CA ASP A 110 17.83 -8.42 6.25
C ASP A 110 18.27 -7.50 7.39
N ASP A 111 18.31 -6.19 7.17
CA ASP A 111 18.58 -5.17 8.19
C ASP A 111 17.32 -4.46 8.70
N GLY A 112 16.15 -4.79 8.11
CA GLY A 112 14.84 -4.27 8.48
C GLY A 112 14.58 -2.84 8.02
N LYS A 113 15.46 -2.23 7.20
CA LYS A 113 15.40 -0.79 6.90
C LYS A 113 14.60 -0.42 5.65
N GLN A 114 14.37 -1.37 4.74
CA GLN A 114 13.59 -1.16 3.53
C GLN A 114 12.61 -2.31 3.29
N VAL A 115 11.55 -2.04 2.52
CA VAL A 115 10.58 -3.06 2.11
C VAL A 115 10.96 -3.63 0.75
N ILE A 116 11.07 -4.96 0.64
CA ILE A 116 11.32 -5.69 -0.62
C ILE A 116 10.04 -6.23 -1.26
N LYS A 117 8.94 -6.31 -0.50
CA LYS A 117 7.66 -6.79 -1.04
C LYS A 117 6.46 -6.23 -0.29
N PHE A 118 5.48 -5.76 -1.04
CA PHE A 118 4.14 -5.41 -0.59
C PHE A 118 3.16 -6.47 -1.12
N LEU A 119 2.41 -7.11 -0.23
CA LEU A 119 1.21 -7.85 -0.57
C LEU A 119 0.01 -7.13 0.03
N GLU A 120 -0.85 -6.58 -0.83
CA GLU A 120 -2.01 -5.78 -0.44
C GLU A 120 -3.27 -6.63 -0.61
N PHE A 121 -3.73 -7.29 0.44
CA PHE A 121 -5.01 -7.98 0.40
C PHE A 121 -6.12 -6.98 0.68
N VAL A 122 -6.85 -6.60 -0.36
CA VAL A 122 -7.90 -5.56 -0.26
C VAL A 122 -9.29 -6.17 -0.09
N ASP A 123 -10.26 -5.40 0.41
CA ASP A 123 -11.67 -5.68 0.15
C ASP A 123 -11.92 -5.59 -1.36
N SER A 124 -11.89 -6.76 -2.00
CA SER A 124 -12.01 -6.88 -3.44
C SER A 124 -13.38 -6.47 -3.97
N ALA A 125 -14.46 -6.65 -3.20
CA ALA A 125 -15.81 -6.29 -3.61
C ALA A 125 -15.95 -4.78 -3.64
N TYR A 126 -15.50 -4.11 -2.57
CA TYR A 126 -15.46 -2.65 -2.51
C TYR A 126 -14.55 -2.06 -3.60
N SER A 127 -13.31 -2.55 -3.69
CA SER A 127 -12.31 -2.06 -4.65
C SER A 127 -12.79 -2.16 -6.09
N THR A 128 -13.40 -3.29 -6.47
CA THR A 128 -13.91 -3.49 -7.84
C THR A 128 -15.01 -2.50 -8.17
N LYS A 129 -15.97 -2.32 -7.26
CA LYS A 129 -17.07 -1.36 -7.45
C LYS A 129 -16.57 0.08 -7.52
N PHE A 130 -15.67 0.47 -6.62
CA PHE A 130 -15.16 1.83 -6.55
C PHE A 130 -14.36 2.22 -7.79
N PHE A 131 -13.40 1.39 -8.22
CA PHE A 131 -12.58 1.69 -9.40
C PHE A 131 -13.37 1.60 -10.71
N ALA A 132 -14.44 0.80 -10.78
CA ALA A 132 -15.37 0.85 -11.91
C ALA A 132 -16.10 2.20 -12.00
N ALA A 133 -16.65 2.69 -10.89
CA ALA A 133 -17.31 4.00 -10.82
C ALA A 133 -16.33 5.15 -11.13
N LEU A 134 -15.07 5.05 -10.68
CA LEU A 134 -14.03 6.03 -10.99
C LEU A 134 -13.74 6.10 -12.50
N ALA A 135 -13.64 4.93 -13.15
CA ALA A 135 -13.42 4.85 -14.58
C ALA A 135 -14.62 5.36 -15.40
N GLU A 136 -15.85 5.09 -14.96
CA GLU A 136 -17.09 5.63 -15.56
C GLU A 136 -17.15 7.16 -15.47
N ALA A 137 -16.64 7.74 -14.38
CA ALA A 137 -16.48 9.18 -14.23
C ALA A 137 -15.32 9.78 -15.04
N GLY A 138 -14.56 8.97 -15.79
CA GLY A 138 -13.42 9.42 -16.59
C GLY A 138 -12.16 9.73 -15.77
N LEU A 139 -12.10 9.27 -14.52
CA LEU A 139 -10.98 9.50 -13.60
C LEU A 139 -10.09 8.25 -13.50
N GLY A 140 -8.85 8.42 -13.06
CA GLY A 140 -7.98 7.30 -12.68
C GLY A 140 -7.47 6.42 -13.83
N LYS A 141 -7.28 7.01 -15.02
CA LYS A 141 -6.75 6.35 -16.23
C LYS A 141 -5.29 6.69 -16.47
#